data_AF-A0A957HHA9-F1
#
_entry.id   AF-A0A957HHA9-F1
#
_cell.length_a   1.000
_cell.length_b   1.000
_cell.length_c   1.000
_cell.angle_alpha   90.00
_cell.angle_beta   90.00
_cell.angle_gamma   90.00
#
_symmetry.space_group_name_H-M   'P 1'
#
loop_
_entity.id
_entity.type
_entity.pdbx_description
1 polymer ?
#
loop_
_entity_poly.entity_id
_entity_poly.type
_entity_poly.pdbx_seq_one_letter_code
_entity_poly.pdbx_strand_id
1 'polypeptide(L)' 'MPEFQGRGWGTAVLQNLIHRAQQTGKTVTLHVLKTNPEAQKLYERLGLQVVAEEEYKFKMQLASPPAPD' A
#
# COMPACT_ATOMS: atom_id res chain seq x y z
N MET A 1 6.84 -6.70 20.94
CA MET A 1 7.80 -5.58 20.90
C MET A 1 7.36 -4.58 19.83
N PRO A 2 6.75 -3.46 20.20
CA PRO A 2 6.31 -2.40 19.29
C PRO A 2 7.42 -1.37 18.94
N GLU A 3 8.66 -1.62 19.35
CA GLU A 3 9.77 -0.66 19.33
C GLU A 3 10.44 -0.47 17.94
N PHE A 4 9.97 -1.20 16.92
CA PHE A 4 10.48 -1.10 15.54
C PHE A 4 9.45 -0.50 14.56
N GLN A 5 8.26 -0.14 15.01
CA GLN A 5 7.29 0.59 14.19
C GLN A 5 7.65 2.09 14.19
N GLY A 6 7.55 2.75 13.03
CA GLY A 6 7.77 4.20 12.90
C GLY A 6 9.15 4.66 12.41
N ARG A 7 10.08 3.76 12.06
CA ARG A 7 11.39 4.13 11.49
C ARG A 7 11.43 4.28 9.96
N GLY A 8 10.26 4.31 9.30
CA GLY A 8 10.17 4.55 7.86
C GLY A 8 10.60 3.39 6.93
N TRP A 9 11.08 2.27 7.46
CA TRP A 9 11.49 1.11 6.65
C TRP A 9 10.32 0.51 5.87
N GLY A 10 9.17 0.34 6.50
CA GLY A 10 7.94 -0.11 5.83
C GLY A 10 7.56 0.84 4.69
N THR A 11 7.67 2.15 4.93
CA THR A 11 7.41 3.19 3.93
C THR A 11 8.41 3.12 2.78
N ALA A 12 9.71 2.99 3.05
CA ALA A 12 10.76 2.95 2.03
C ALA A 12 10.63 1.70 1.13
N VAL A 13 10.34 0.54 1.71
CA VAL A 13 10.10 -0.70 0.96
C VAL A 13 8.86 -0.55 0.07
N LEU A 14 7.76 -0.04 0.63
CA LEU A 14 6.51 0.12 -0.13
C LEU A 14 6.65 1.17 -1.23
N GLN A 15 7.34 2.28 -0.97
CA GLN A 15 7.64 3.30 -1.98
C GLN A 15 8.47 2.73 -3.12
N ASN A 16 9.49 1.92 -2.82
CA ASN A 16 10.31 1.29 -3.87
C ASN A 16 9.46 0.30 -4.70
N LEU A 17 8.59 -0.48 -4.05
CA LEU A 17 7.67 -1.39 -4.73
C LEU A 17 6.69 -0.64 -5.63
N ILE A 18 6.06 0.41 -5.13
CA ILE A 18 5.15 1.28 -5.88
C ILE A 18 5.85 1.89 -7.08
N HIS A 19 7.05 2.44 -6.89
CA HIS A 19 7.82 3.05 -7.96
C HIS A 19 8.14 2.03 -9.08
N ARG A 20 8.59 0.82 -8.72
CA ARG A 20 8.82 -0.25 -9.71
C ARG A 20 7.54 -0.70 -10.40
N ALA A 21 6.43 -0.78 -9.67
CA ALA A 21 5.14 -1.15 -10.23
C ALA A 21 4.67 -0.11 -11.25
N GLN A 22 4.81 1.19 -10.93
CA GLN A 22 4.52 2.29 -11.85
C GLN A 22 5.40 2.24 -13.11
N GLN A 23 6.71 2.00 -12.96
CA GLN A 23 7.62 1.88 -14.11
C GLN A 23 7.33 0.66 -15.00
N THR A 24 6.69 -0.37 -14.46
CA THR A 24 6.37 -1.60 -15.20
C THR A 24 4.89 -1.71 -15.57
N GLY A 25 4.09 -0.65 -15.35
CA GLY A 25 2.64 -0.65 -15.61
C GLY A 25 1.85 -1.66 -14.77
N LYS A 26 2.38 -2.08 -13.61
CA LYS A 26 1.76 -3.08 -12.73
C LYS A 26 0.95 -2.43 -11.62
N THR A 27 -0.17 -3.04 -11.27
CA THR A 27 -0.99 -2.61 -10.12
C THR A 27 -0.43 -3.19 -8.82
N VAL A 28 -0.26 -2.34 -7.81
CA VAL A 28 0.08 -2.78 -6.45
C VAL A 28 -1.19 -3.13 -5.70
N THR A 29 -1.22 -4.29 -5.04
CA THR A 29 -2.34 -4.75 -4.23
C THR A 29 -1.85 -5.26 -2.88
N LEU A 30 -2.51 -4.86 -1.80
CA LEU A 30 -2.23 -5.35 -0.46
C LEU A 30 -3.50 -5.52 0.38
N HIS A 31 -3.38 -6.25 1.48
CA HIS A 31 -4.42 -6.38 2.51
C HIS A 31 -3.95 -5.78 3.82
N VAL A 32 -4.81 -5.01 4.49
CA VAL A 32 -4.55 -4.43 5.82
C VAL A 32 -5.66 -4.84 6.78
N LEU A 33 -5.30 -5.32 7.98
CA LEU A 33 -6.27 -5.68 9.00
C LEU A 33 -7.02 -4.44 9.50
N LYS A 34 -8.33 -4.55 9.74
CA LYS A 34 -9.16 -3.49 10.33
C LYS A 34 -8.67 -3.04 11.72
N THR A 35 -7.99 -3.93 12.43
CA THR A 35 -7.34 -3.67 13.72
C THR A 35 -6.03 -2.90 13.63
N ASN A 36 -5.54 -2.60 12.42
CA ASN A 36 -4.29 -1.87 12.18
C ASN A 36 -4.52 -0.56 11.40
N PRO A 37 -5.19 0.43 12.01
CA PRO A 37 -5.55 1.68 11.35
C PRO A 37 -4.34 2.55 11.00
N GLU A 38 -3.20 2.39 11.70
CA GLU A 38 -1.97 3.12 11.37
C GLU A 38 -1.38 2.67 10.03
N ALA A 39 -1.40 1.36 9.76
CA ALA A 39 -0.98 0.84 8.46
C ALA A 39 -1.91 1.29 7.33
N GLN A 40 -3.23 1.29 7.56
CA GLN A 40 -4.20 1.79 6.57
C GLN A 40 -3.90 3.23 6.19
N LYS A 41 -3.77 4.13 7.18
CA LYS A 41 -3.43 5.55 6.96
C LYS A 41 -2.10 5.71 6.23
N LEU A 42 -1.09 4.89 6.54
CA LEU A 42 0.18 4.90 5.83
C LEU A 42 -0.02 4.58 4.34
N TYR A 43 -0.80 3.55 4.02
CA TYR A 43 -1.06 3.14 2.64
C TYR A 43 -1.89 4.18 1.87
N GLU A 44 -2.90 4.78 2.51
CA GLU A 44 -3.68 5.88 1.94
C GLU A 44 -2.79 7.08 1.60
N ARG A 45 -1.86 7.45 2.47
CA ARG A 45 -0.88 8.52 2.22
C ARG A 45 0.07 8.22 1.06
N LEU A 46 0.29 6.93 0.75
CA LEU A 46 1.08 6.49 -0.40
C LEU A 46 0.26 6.39 -1.68
N GLY A 47 -1.03 6.74 -1.64
CA GLY A 47 -1.94 6.77 -2.78
C GLY A 47 -2.73 5.48 -3.00
N LEU A 48 -2.57 4.47 -2.14
CA LEU A 48 -3.42 3.27 -2.22
C LEU A 48 -4.84 3.61 -1.78
N GLN A 49 -5.82 3.05 -2.46
CA GLN A 49 -7.23 3.22 -2.17
C GLN A 49 -7.86 1.88 -1.80
N VAL A 50 -8.83 1.88 -0.90
CA VAL A 50 -9.61 0.68 -0.57
C VAL A 50 -10.45 0.30 -1.79
N VAL A 51 -10.28 -0.92 -2.29
CA VAL A 51 -11.03 -1.48 -3.43
C VAL A 51 -12.01 -2.56 -3.01
N ALA A 52 -11.81 -3.14 -1.82
CA ALA A 52 -12.76 -4.07 -1.22
C ALA A 52 -12.62 -4.06 0.30
N GLU A 53 -13.74 -4.28 0.97
CA GLU A 53 -13.79 -4.52 2.41
C GLU A 53 -14.16 -5.98 2.66
N GLU A 54 -13.38 -6.67 3.49
CA GLU A 54 -13.67 -8.01 3.98
C GLU A 54 -13.94 -7.98 5.50
N GLU A 55 -14.33 -9.12 6.07
CA GLU A 55 -14.75 -9.22 7.48
C GLU A 55 -13.72 -8.60 8.45
N TYR A 56 -12.42 -8.92 8.27
CA TYR A 56 -11.34 -8.46 9.16
C TYR A 56 -10.27 -7.59 8.51
N LYS A 57 -10.37 -7.33 7.20
CA LYS A 57 -9.31 -6.64 6.44
C LYS A 57 -9.87 -5.79 5.30
N PHE A 58 -9.14 -4.75 4.93
CA PHE A 58 -9.35 -3.99 3.71
C PHE A 58 -8.37 -4.44 2.65
N LYS A 59 -8.86 -4.59 1.42
CA LYS A 59 -8.02 -4.71 0.23
C LYS A 59 -7.79 -3.33 -0.34
N MET A 60 -6.52 -2.99 -0.53
CA MET A 60 -6.12 -1.69 -1.07
C MET A 60 -5.31 -1.87 -2.34
N GLN A 61 -5.50 -0.96 -3.31
CA GLN A 61 -4.78 -0.96 -4.57
C GLN A 61 -4.31 0.43 -4.97
N LEU A 62 -3.19 0.46 -5.67
CA LEU A 62 -2.75 1.62 -6.44
C LEU A 62 -2.60 1.17 -7.89
N ALA A 63 -3.49 1.66 -8.74
CA ALA A 63 -3.41 1.45 -10.17
C ALA A 63 -2.20 2.22 -10.72
N SER A 64 -1.39 1.55 -11.54
CA SER A 64 -0.40 2.25 -12.34
C SER A 64 -1.08 2.84 -13.57
N PRO A 65 -0.70 4.05 -14.00
CA PRO A 65 -1.13 4.54 -15.31
C PRO A 65 -0.71 3.51 -16.38
N PRO A 66 -1.55 3.25 -17.39
CA PRO A 66 -1.14 2.41 -18.51
C PRO A 66 0.14 3.01 -19.09
N ALA A 67 1.13 2.16 -19.39
CA ALA A 67 2.37 2.62 -19.98
C ALA A 67 2.02 3.45 -21.24
N PRO A 68 2.64 4.63 -21.45
CA PRO A 68 2.48 5.34 -22.71
C PRO A 68 3.00 4.44 -23.83
N ASP A 69 2.15 4.24 -24.84
CA ASP A 69 2.43 3.46 -26.06
C ASP A 69 3.69 3.96 -26.78
#